data_AF-D8QGA2-F1
#
_entry.id   AF-D8QGA2-F1
#
_cell.length_a   1.000
_cell.length_b   1.000
_cell.length_c   1.000
_cell.angle_alpha   90.00
_cell.angle_beta   90.00
_cell.angle_gamma   90.00
#
_symmetry.space_group_name_H-M   'P 1'
#
loop_
_entity.id
_entity.type
_entity.pdbx_description
1 polymer ?
#
loop_
_entity_poly.entity_id
_entity_poly.type
_entity_poly.pdbx_seq_one_letter_code
_entity_poly.pdbx_strand_id
1 'polypeptide(L)'
;MQIAVPETTVLVKQEPIYQAKTKKEARGGLNKWLTSHLPTAHQSTFRLRITPHMRAKQGTRLPWASVLIEDVQEALDIYAPGEKAVRGGPFVDLVTYRLNDSRTNMAKHAISVVQELFSDAPFFDNADLIKKYVEHALKVVGEGSKATSPMWWQHWGDDGKHKGFLQSDLILATFSIHLAETVYALPADNPVPPCSDPPIGALILAGQAVEHALKTFKTGTYKAPTSHFSASNYADYHTSEDGVLKLKRRATRYVRRLQGWSDETWADVRRRAQAFLDPSITERPAESVATPESNVEDDDDFDVESDDELPEAD
;
A
#
# COMPACT_ATOMS: atom_id res chain seq x y z
N MET A 1 -46.86 26.78 57.33
CA MET A 1 -45.80 25.78 57.56
C MET A 1 -45.16 25.48 56.20
N GLN A 2 -44.04 26.14 55.88
CA GLN A 2 -43.26 25.88 54.66
C GLN A 2 -42.15 24.89 55.05
N ILE A 3 -42.11 23.75 54.36
CA ILE A 3 -41.05 22.75 54.52
C ILE A 3 -39.98 23.09 53.49
N ALA A 4 -38.82 23.57 53.96
CA ALA A 4 -37.66 23.78 53.12
C ALA A 4 -37.00 22.41 52.84
N VAL A 5 -36.89 22.05 51.56
CA VAL A 5 -36.10 20.90 51.10
C VAL A 5 -34.69 21.42 50.79
N PRO A 6 -33.61 20.84 51.35
CA PRO A 6 -32.26 21.29 51.06
C PRO A 6 -31.82 20.83 49.66
N GLU A 7 -31.33 21.76 48.85
CA GLU A 7 -30.63 21.46 47.60
C GLU A 7 -29.27 20.81 47.90
N THR A 8 -29.08 19.57 47.46
CA THR A 8 -27.81 18.87 47.53
C THR A 8 -27.00 19.18 46.27
N THR A 9 -26.07 20.13 46.37
CA THR A 9 -25.12 20.44 45.30
C THR A 9 -24.07 19.32 45.20
N VAL A 10 -24.16 18.48 44.17
CA VAL A 10 -23.13 17.46 43.87
C VAL A 10 -21.97 18.13 43.13
N LEU A 11 -20.86 18.35 43.83
CA LEU A 11 -19.59 18.80 43.23
C LEU A 11 -18.95 17.62 42.49
N VAL A 12 -19.11 17.58 41.16
CA VAL A 12 -18.36 16.68 40.29
C VAL A 12 -16.91 17.17 40.26
N LYS A 13 -16.00 16.46 40.95
CA LYS A 13 -14.55 16.64 40.79
C LYS A 13 -14.19 16.28 39.35
N GLN A 14 -13.87 17.28 38.53
CA GLN A 14 -13.19 17.04 37.26
C GLN A 14 -11.80 16.51 37.56
N GLU A 15 -11.51 15.28 37.15
CA GLU A 15 -10.14 14.76 37.17
C GLU A 15 -9.29 15.58 36.19
N PRO A 16 -8.03 15.89 36.54
CA PRO A 16 -7.14 16.62 35.65
C PRO A 16 -6.94 15.82 34.35
N ILE A 17 -7.18 16.47 33.22
CA ILE A 17 -6.91 15.91 31.89
C ILE A 17 -5.41 15.61 31.83
N TYR A 18 -5.03 14.34 31.89
CA TYR A 18 -3.66 13.92 31.68
C TYR A 18 -3.24 14.27 30.25
N GLN A 19 -2.28 15.19 30.12
CA GLN A 19 -1.63 15.50 28.86
C GLN A 19 -0.25 14.86 28.87
N ALA A 20 -0.05 13.87 28.00
CA ALA A 20 1.26 13.25 27.82
C ALA A 20 2.28 14.30 27.37
N LYS A 21 3.48 14.28 27.94
CA LYS A 21 4.53 15.26 27.63
C LYS A 21 5.37 14.83 26.42
N THR A 22 5.40 13.53 26.14
CA THR A 22 6.12 12.97 24.98
C THR A 22 5.24 12.05 24.14
N LYS A 23 5.60 11.84 22.86
CA LYS A 23 4.93 10.84 22.00
C LYS A 23 5.03 9.43 22.58
N LYS A 24 6.15 9.08 23.22
CA LYS A 24 6.33 7.76 23.85
C LYS A 24 5.39 7.59 25.04
N GLU A 25 5.24 8.60 25.88
CA GLU A 25 4.24 8.59 26.96
C GLU A 25 2.81 8.49 26.42
N ALA A 26 2.49 9.23 25.35
CA ALA A 26 1.18 9.19 24.71
C ALA A 26 0.84 7.80 24.13
N ARG A 27 1.87 6.99 23.84
CA ARG A 27 1.79 5.59 23.37
C ARG A 27 1.90 4.57 24.49
N GLY A 28 1.79 4.97 25.76
CA GLY A 28 1.92 4.07 26.91
C GLY A 28 3.31 3.45 27.04
N GLY A 29 4.36 4.13 26.57
CA GLY A 29 5.74 3.65 26.58
C GLY A 29 6.18 2.95 25.28
N LEU A 30 5.26 2.72 24.34
CA LEU A 30 5.56 2.01 23.09
C LEU A 30 6.28 2.89 22.06
N ASN A 31 7.02 2.22 21.16
CA ASN A 31 7.75 2.86 20.07
C ASN A 31 6.87 3.20 18.86
N LYS A 32 5.63 2.69 18.80
CA LYS A 32 4.67 2.92 17.72
C LYS A 32 3.24 3.06 18.23
N TRP A 33 2.40 3.71 17.43
CA TRP A 33 0.97 3.76 17.69
C TRP A 33 0.32 2.41 17.40
N LEU A 34 -0.60 1.99 18.25
CA LEU A 34 -1.44 0.80 18.07
C LEU A 34 -2.88 1.23 17.83
N THR A 35 -3.70 0.36 17.23
CA THR A 35 -5.14 0.65 17.08
C THR A 35 -5.80 0.89 18.44
N SER A 36 -5.33 0.22 19.51
CA SER A 36 -5.82 0.43 20.89
C SER A 36 -5.59 1.85 21.42
N HIS A 37 -4.69 2.63 20.82
CA HIS A 37 -4.48 4.05 21.16
C HIS A 37 -5.49 4.99 20.50
N LEU A 38 -6.30 4.49 19.55
CA LEU A 38 -7.45 5.24 19.05
C LEU A 38 -8.60 5.16 20.05
N PRO A 39 -9.48 6.18 20.12
CA PRO A 39 -10.72 6.08 20.88
C PRO A 39 -11.47 4.80 20.49
N THR A 40 -11.98 4.06 21.48
CA THR A 40 -12.61 2.74 21.27
C THR A 40 -13.69 2.77 20.19
N ALA A 41 -14.46 3.86 20.12
CA ALA A 41 -15.51 4.08 19.12
C ALA A 41 -14.98 4.11 17.66
N HIS A 42 -13.69 4.36 17.45
CA HIS A 42 -13.09 4.51 16.13
C HIS A 42 -12.17 3.35 15.73
N GLN A 43 -11.90 2.39 16.62
CA GLN A 43 -10.97 1.29 16.34
C GLN A 43 -11.43 0.39 15.19
N SER A 44 -12.71 0.00 15.19
CA SER A 44 -13.31 -0.80 14.11
C SER A 44 -13.42 0.00 12.83
N THR A 45 -13.95 1.23 12.91
CA THR A 45 -14.08 2.16 11.79
C THR A 45 -12.74 2.43 11.11
N PHE A 46 -11.67 2.56 11.90
CA PHE A 46 -10.32 2.77 11.39
C PHE A 46 -9.86 1.60 10.50
N ARG A 47 -10.08 0.36 10.96
CA ARG A 47 -9.68 -0.86 10.24
C ARG A 47 -10.57 -1.12 9.02
N LEU A 48 -11.89 -0.97 9.17
CA LEU A 48 -12.86 -1.39 8.16
C LEU A 48 -13.15 -0.32 7.11
N ARG A 49 -12.97 0.97 7.42
CA ARG A 49 -13.36 2.07 6.51
C ARG A 49 -12.22 3.00 6.20
N ILE A 50 -11.56 3.57 7.21
CA ILE A 50 -10.48 4.54 7.00
C ILE A 50 -9.30 3.89 6.28
N THR A 51 -8.86 2.70 6.71
CA THR A 51 -7.70 2.03 6.12
C THR A 51 -7.91 1.66 4.65
N PRO A 52 -8.99 0.97 4.24
CA PRO A 52 -9.27 0.69 2.83
C PRO A 52 -9.45 1.96 1.99
N HIS A 53 -10.12 2.98 2.53
CA HIS A 53 -10.30 4.26 1.85
C HIS A 53 -8.96 4.96 1.59
N MET A 54 -8.08 5.00 2.60
CA MET A 54 -6.73 5.57 2.47
C MET A 54 -5.86 4.78 1.49
N ARG A 55 -5.96 3.45 1.46
CA ARG A 55 -5.28 2.60 0.47
C ARG A 55 -5.76 2.91 -0.95
N ALA A 56 -7.07 3.04 -1.15
CA ALA A 56 -7.65 3.38 -2.44
C ALA A 56 -7.13 4.74 -2.91
N LYS A 57 -7.24 5.77 -2.05
CA LYS A 57 -6.78 7.12 -2.37
C LYS A 57 -5.29 7.15 -2.67
N GLN A 58 -4.47 6.48 -1.87
CA GLN A 58 -3.03 6.39 -2.11
C GLN A 58 -2.69 5.66 -3.42
N GLY A 59 -3.51 4.69 -3.82
CA GLY A 59 -3.36 3.97 -5.10
C GLY A 59 -3.51 4.88 -6.33
N THR A 60 -4.27 5.97 -6.24
CA THR A 60 -4.45 6.95 -7.33
C THR A 60 -3.26 7.89 -7.52
N ARG A 61 -2.40 8.00 -6.51
CA ARG A 61 -1.30 8.96 -6.49
C ARG A 61 -0.07 8.50 -7.27
N LEU A 62 0.94 9.36 -7.27
CA LEU A 62 2.27 8.94 -7.70
C LEU A 62 2.74 7.73 -6.87
N PRO A 63 3.42 6.75 -7.49
CA PRO A 63 4.00 5.63 -6.77
C PRO A 63 4.96 6.16 -5.70
N TRP A 64 4.94 5.53 -4.51
CA TRP A 64 5.73 5.92 -3.34
C TRP A 64 5.43 7.30 -2.75
N ALA A 65 4.34 7.98 -3.14
CA ALA A 65 3.97 9.24 -2.49
C ALA A 65 3.76 9.06 -0.97
N SER A 66 4.12 10.08 -0.20
CA SER A 66 3.85 10.13 1.23
C SER A 66 2.36 10.34 1.50
N VAL A 67 1.93 9.96 2.71
CA VAL A 67 0.59 10.28 3.20
C VAL A 67 0.49 11.79 3.40
N LEU A 68 -0.58 12.39 2.89
CA LEU A 68 -0.89 13.79 3.19
C LEU A 68 -1.86 13.84 4.35
N ILE A 69 -1.62 14.74 5.30
CA ILE A 69 -2.45 14.92 6.49
C ILE A 69 -3.87 15.30 6.08
N GLU A 70 -3.99 16.07 4.99
CA GLU A 70 -5.25 16.51 4.41
C GLU A 70 -6.13 15.33 3.99
N ASP A 71 -5.55 14.24 3.49
CA ASP A 71 -6.34 13.05 3.16
C ASP A 71 -6.82 12.30 4.40
N VAL A 72 -5.96 12.24 5.42
CA VAL A 72 -6.33 11.61 6.68
C VAL A 72 -7.46 12.42 7.28
N GLN A 73 -7.40 13.76 7.24
CA GLN A 73 -8.49 14.62 7.70
C GLN A 73 -9.76 14.39 6.88
N GLU A 74 -9.69 14.31 5.55
CA GLU A 74 -10.87 14.02 4.72
C GLU A 74 -11.51 12.69 5.09
N ALA A 75 -10.71 11.64 5.33
CA ALA A 75 -11.23 10.36 5.79
C ALA A 75 -11.86 10.47 7.20
N LEU A 76 -11.28 11.25 8.11
CA LEU A 76 -11.84 11.48 9.44
C LEU A 76 -13.16 12.25 9.38
N ASP A 77 -13.25 13.28 8.54
CA ASP A 77 -14.48 14.07 8.37
C ASP A 77 -15.66 13.20 7.93
N ILE A 78 -15.39 12.14 7.17
CA ILE A 78 -16.38 11.16 6.70
C ILE A 78 -16.71 10.12 7.78
N TYR A 79 -15.68 9.49 8.36
CA TYR A 79 -15.86 8.26 9.15
C TYR A 79 -15.75 8.46 10.67
N ALA A 80 -15.16 9.55 11.13
CA ALA A 80 -14.95 9.88 12.54
C ALA A 80 -15.11 11.40 12.76
N PRO A 81 -16.31 11.96 12.50
CA PRO A 81 -16.52 13.40 12.51
C PRO A 81 -16.20 13.99 13.89
N GLY A 82 -15.42 15.07 13.91
CA GLY A 82 -14.93 15.73 15.12
C GLY A 82 -13.49 15.37 15.49
N GLU A 83 -12.96 14.27 14.94
CA GLU A 83 -11.54 13.93 15.08
C GLU A 83 -10.65 14.81 14.19
N LYS A 84 -9.39 14.96 14.58
CA LYS A 84 -8.40 15.77 13.85
C LYS A 84 -7.18 14.96 13.47
N ALA A 85 -6.77 15.08 12.22
CA ALA A 85 -5.49 14.58 11.74
C ALA A 85 -4.37 15.50 12.24
N VAL A 86 -3.47 14.95 13.05
CA VAL A 86 -2.33 15.68 13.61
C VAL A 86 -1.05 14.93 13.23
N ARG A 87 -0.03 15.66 12.77
CA ARG A 87 1.29 15.08 12.47
C ARG A 87 1.88 14.41 13.72
N GLY A 88 2.29 13.15 13.61
CA GLY A 88 2.76 12.37 14.75
C GLY A 88 1.66 11.91 15.72
N GLY A 89 0.39 12.14 15.37
CA GLY A 89 -0.77 11.64 16.09
C GLY A 89 -1.18 10.25 15.62
N PRO A 90 -2.03 9.54 16.39
CA PRO A 90 -2.32 8.14 16.17
C PRO A 90 -2.96 7.85 14.81
N PHE A 91 -3.88 8.69 14.32
CA PHE A 91 -4.53 8.47 13.02
C PHE A 91 -3.54 8.58 11.85
N VAL A 92 -2.73 9.63 11.80
CA VAL A 92 -1.78 9.86 10.69
C VAL A 92 -0.70 8.79 10.66
N ASP A 93 -0.13 8.48 11.82
CA ASP A 93 0.95 7.50 11.92
C ASP A 93 0.43 6.09 11.65
N LEU A 94 -0.75 5.70 12.18
CA LEU A 94 -1.36 4.40 11.86
C LEU A 94 -1.70 4.28 10.37
N VAL A 95 -2.25 5.31 9.72
CA VAL A 95 -2.49 5.28 8.27
C VAL A 95 -1.18 5.07 7.52
N THR A 96 -0.12 5.79 7.92
CA THR A 96 1.21 5.65 7.33
C THR A 96 1.73 4.22 7.46
N TYR A 97 1.63 3.62 8.65
CA TYR A 97 1.99 2.22 8.87
C TYR A 97 1.17 1.28 7.98
N ARG A 98 -0.16 1.43 7.93
CA ARG A 98 -1.04 0.55 7.12
C ARG A 98 -0.80 0.66 5.62
N LEU A 99 -0.34 1.81 5.13
CA LEU A 99 0.05 2.00 3.73
C LEU A 99 1.41 1.38 3.42
N ASN A 100 2.36 1.43 4.36
CA ASN A 100 3.62 0.71 4.22
C ASN A 100 3.41 -0.81 4.30
N ASP A 101 2.56 -1.29 5.20
CA ASP A 101 2.16 -2.70 5.27
C ASP A 101 1.59 -3.17 3.93
N SER A 102 0.69 -2.38 3.32
CA SER A 102 0.09 -2.71 2.01
C SER A 102 1.14 -2.84 0.90
N ARG A 103 2.15 -1.94 0.87
CA ARG A 103 3.27 -2.03 -0.10
C ARG A 103 4.11 -3.29 0.12
N THR A 104 4.41 -3.62 1.38
CA THR A 104 5.14 -4.84 1.74
C THR A 104 4.34 -6.09 1.38
N ASN A 105 3.04 -6.11 1.65
CA ASN A 105 2.14 -7.19 1.29
C ASN A 105 2.08 -7.39 -0.22
N MET A 106 2.05 -6.30 -1.00
CA MET A 106 2.10 -6.37 -2.46
C MET A 106 3.39 -7.04 -2.96
N ALA A 107 4.55 -6.74 -2.36
CA ALA A 107 5.81 -7.40 -2.70
C ALA A 107 5.83 -8.88 -2.32
N LYS A 108 5.35 -9.22 -1.11
CA LYS A 108 5.21 -10.63 -0.66
C LYS A 108 4.29 -11.41 -1.60
N HIS A 109 3.16 -10.80 -1.98
CA HIS A 109 2.21 -11.40 -2.91
C HIS A 109 2.82 -11.58 -4.30
N ALA A 110 3.57 -10.60 -4.82
CA ALA A 110 4.30 -10.76 -6.08
C ALA A 110 5.30 -11.93 -6.06
N ILE A 111 6.02 -12.12 -4.95
CA ILE A 111 6.92 -13.27 -4.77
C ILE A 111 6.13 -14.58 -4.83
N SER A 112 4.98 -14.66 -4.16
CA SER A 112 4.09 -15.82 -4.21
C SER A 112 3.58 -16.12 -5.62
N VAL A 113 3.12 -15.11 -6.36
CA VAL A 113 2.66 -15.26 -7.75
C VAL A 113 3.79 -15.75 -8.67
N VAL A 114 5.01 -15.23 -8.51
CA VAL A 114 6.16 -15.69 -9.30
C VAL A 114 6.59 -17.10 -8.90
N GLN A 115 6.49 -17.45 -7.62
CA GLN A 115 6.71 -18.81 -7.13
C GLN A 115 5.73 -19.80 -7.78
N GLU A 116 4.43 -19.48 -7.75
CA GLU A 116 3.37 -20.29 -8.35
C GLU A 116 3.61 -20.49 -9.85
N LEU A 117 3.96 -19.43 -10.59
CA LEU A 117 4.33 -19.55 -12.01
C LEU A 117 5.45 -20.58 -12.21
N PHE A 118 6.51 -20.55 -11.40
CA PHE A 118 7.64 -21.46 -11.56
C PHE A 118 7.40 -22.87 -11.02
N SER A 119 6.44 -23.05 -10.10
CA SER A 119 6.06 -24.34 -9.56
C SER A 119 5.04 -25.08 -10.43
N ASP A 120 4.09 -24.37 -11.03
CA ASP A 120 2.94 -24.99 -11.68
C ASP A 120 3.07 -25.06 -13.21
N ALA A 121 3.91 -24.21 -13.80
CA ALA A 121 4.06 -24.20 -15.24
C ALA A 121 4.88 -25.41 -15.73
N PRO A 122 4.33 -26.23 -16.65
CA PRO A 122 4.98 -27.48 -17.08
C PRO A 122 6.29 -27.27 -17.86
N PHE A 123 6.59 -26.03 -18.25
CA PHE A 123 7.78 -25.66 -19.01
C PHE A 123 8.93 -25.12 -18.14
N PHE A 124 8.74 -24.97 -16.82
CA PHE A 124 9.81 -24.65 -15.88
C PHE A 124 10.26 -25.88 -15.12
N ASP A 125 10.72 -26.89 -15.86
CA ASP A 125 11.15 -28.18 -15.30
C ASP A 125 12.55 -28.14 -14.64
N ASN A 126 13.30 -27.05 -14.80
CA ASN A 126 14.62 -26.90 -14.22
C ASN A 126 15.02 -25.42 -13.98
N ALA A 127 16.04 -25.24 -13.14
CA ALA A 127 16.56 -23.94 -12.75
C ALA A 127 17.12 -23.12 -13.94
N ASP A 128 17.69 -23.76 -14.96
CA ASP A 128 18.24 -23.03 -16.11
C ASP A 128 17.15 -22.38 -16.96
N LEU A 129 15.97 -23.00 -17.09
CA LEU A 129 14.83 -22.41 -17.79
C LEU A 129 14.25 -21.23 -17.01
N ILE A 130 14.12 -21.35 -15.69
CA ILE A 130 13.71 -20.24 -14.82
C ILE A 130 14.70 -19.08 -14.95
N LYS A 131 16.00 -19.36 -14.90
CA LYS A 131 17.05 -18.35 -15.06
C LYS A 131 16.95 -17.63 -16.41
N LYS A 132 16.81 -18.37 -17.51
CA LYS A 132 16.65 -17.79 -18.86
C LYS A 132 15.41 -16.92 -18.96
N TYR A 133 14.29 -17.36 -18.38
CA TYR A 133 13.07 -16.55 -18.34
C TYR A 133 13.28 -15.27 -17.55
N VAL A 134 13.84 -15.33 -16.34
CA VAL A 134 14.09 -14.15 -15.50
C VAL A 134 15.05 -13.17 -16.20
N GLU A 135 16.11 -13.67 -16.82
CA GLU A 135 17.04 -12.86 -17.61
C GLU A 135 16.34 -12.16 -18.76
N HIS A 136 15.48 -12.86 -19.51
CA HIS A 136 14.68 -12.27 -20.58
C HIS A 136 13.68 -11.24 -20.04
N ALA A 137 12.90 -11.60 -19.03
CA ALA A 137 11.84 -10.81 -18.44
C ALA A 137 12.35 -9.47 -17.88
N LEU A 138 13.54 -9.47 -17.28
CA LEU A 138 14.17 -8.28 -16.69
C LEU A 138 15.06 -7.49 -17.66
N LYS A 139 15.40 -8.04 -18.83
CA LYS A 139 16.26 -7.38 -19.81
C LYS A 139 15.66 -6.04 -20.23
N VAL A 140 16.37 -4.95 -19.96
CA VAL A 140 15.99 -3.62 -20.43
C VAL A 140 16.34 -3.50 -21.91
N VAL A 141 15.35 -3.12 -22.72
CA VAL A 141 15.45 -2.92 -24.17
C VAL A 141 15.04 -1.48 -24.49
N GLY A 142 15.82 -0.83 -25.37
CA GLY A 142 15.65 0.57 -25.76
C GLY A 142 16.49 1.55 -24.95
N GLU A 143 16.36 2.84 -25.25
CA GLU A 143 17.16 3.91 -24.65
C GLU A 143 16.31 4.99 -23.96
N GLY A 144 16.89 5.61 -22.94
CA GLY A 144 16.30 6.75 -22.24
C GLY A 144 14.90 6.46 -21.69
N SER A 145 13.94 7.35 -21.98
CA SER A 145 12.56 7.25 -21.51
C SER A 145 11.74 6.13 -22.17
N LYS A 146 12.24 5.54 -23.26
CA LYS A 146 11.59 4.42 -23.96
C LYS A 146 12.09 3.05 -23.46
N ALA A 147 13.17 3.03 -22.67
CA ALA A 147 13.74 1.81 -22.13
C ALA A 147 12.76 1.09 -21.21
N THR A 148 12.42 -0.14 -21.55
CA THR A 148 11.44 -0.99 -20.83
C THR A 148 11.90 -2.45 -20.85
N SER A 149 11.26 -3.33 -20.07
CA SER A 149 11.58 -4.76 -20.03
C SER A 149 10.36 -5.60 -20.41
N PRO A 150 10.53 -6.82 -20.96
CA PRO A 150 9.41 -7.67 -21.38
C PRO A 150 8.34 -7.90 -20.32
N MET A 151 8.73 -8.05 -19.04
CA MET A 151 7.77 -8.29 -17.95
C MET A 151 6.72 -7.19 -17.75
N TRP A 152 7.01 -5.96 -18.21
CA TRP A 152 6.07 -4.84 -18.18
C TRP A 152 4.98 -4.93 -19.25
N TRP A 153 4.92 -5.97 -20.07
CA TRP A 153 3.99 -6.05 -21.20
C TRP A 153 3.27 -7.39 -21.21
N GLN A 154 1.97 -7.35 -21.55
CA GLN A 154 1.17 -8.55 -21.75
C GLN A 154 1.71 -9.41 -22.89
N HIS A 155 2.12 -8.76 -23.97
CA HIS A 155 2.70 -9.42 -25.12
C HIS A 155 3.97 -8.70 -25.53
N TRP A 156 5.05 -9.48 -25.66
CA TRP A 156 6.35 -9.02 -26.16
C TRP A 156 6.70 -9.83 -27.40
N GLY A 157 6.72 -9.18 -28.56
CA GLY A 157 7.05 -9.80 -29.85
C GLY A 157 8.55 -9.73 -30.19
N ASP A 158 8.99 -10.63 -31.06
CA ASP A 158 10.39 -10.74 -31.48
C ASP A 158 10.86 -9.56 -32.33
N ASP A 159 9.95 -8.84 -32.99
CA ASP A 159 10.23 -7.65 -33.80
C ASP A 159 10.27 -6.35 -32.97
N GLY A 160 10.26 -6.46 -31.64
CA GLY A 160 10.21 -5.33 -30.72
C GLY A 160 8.82 -4.69 -30.61
N LYS A 161 7.79 -5.24 -31.27
CA LYS A 161 6.41 -4.82 -31.02
C LYS A 161 5.92 -5.42 -29.71
N HIS A 162 5.28 -4.60 -28.89
CA HIS A 162 4.77 -4.99 -27.59
C HIS A 162 3.40 -4.36 -27.33
N LYS A 163 2.51 -5.10 -26.67
CA LYS A 163 1.13 -4.70 -26.37
C LYS A 163 0.78 -4.97 -24.91
N GLY A 164 -0.16 -4.19 -24.37
CA GLY A 164 -0.65 -4.36 -22.99
C GLY A 164 0.40 -3.99 -21.96
N PHE A 165 0.93 -2.77 -22.03
CA PHE A 165 1.84 -2.25 -21.02
C PHE A 165 1.19 -2.31 -19.63
N LEU A 166 1.90 -2.82 -18.61
CA LEU A 166 1.42 -3.08 -17.26
C LEU A 166 0.22 -4.05 -17.16
N GLN A 167 0.04 -4.90 -18.17
CA GLN A 167 -1.09 -5.85 -18.24
C GLN A 167 -0.64 -7.31 -18.40
N SER A 168 0.59 -7.65 -18.04
CA SER A 168 1.02 -9.05 -17.92
C SER A 168 0.32 -9.72 -16.75
N ASP A 169 0.10 -11.03 -16.85
CA ASP A 169 -0.68 -11.76 -15.85
C ASP A 169 -0.01 -11.72 -14.47
N LEU A 170 1.32 -11.76 -14.39
CA LEU A 170 2.06 -11.55 -13.13
C LEU A 170 1.74 -10.21 -12.46
N ILE A 171 1.65 -9.13 -13.26
CA ILE A 171 1.37 -7.79 -12.76
C ILE A 171 -0.10 -7.68 -12.35
N LEU A 172 -1.02 -8.23 -13.14
CA LEU A 172 -2.46 -8.19 -12.82
C LEU A 172 -2.81 -9.07 -11.60
N ALA A 173 -2.19 -10.24 -11.48
CA ALA A 173 -2.27 -11.08 -10.29
C ALA A 173 -1.75 -10.34 -9.06
N THR A 174 -0.56 -9.73 -9.17
CA THR A 174 0.00 -8.91 -8.08
C THR A 174 -0.89 -7.73 -7.73
N PHE A 175 -1.47 -7.05 -8.74
CA PHE A 175 -2.36 -5.91 -8.55
C PHE A 175 -3.70 -6.30 -7.93
N SER A 176 -4.12 -7.57 -8.03
CA SER A 176 -5.37 -8.06 -7.45
C SER A 176 -5.45 -7.81 -5.93
N ILE A 177 -4.32 -7.91 -5.20
CA ILE A 177 -4.29 -7.64 -3.75
C ILE A 177 -4.68 -6.19 -3.42
N HIS A 178 -4.37 -5.24 -4.31
CA HIS A 178 -4.82 -3.86 -4.13
C HIS A 178 -6.35 -3.78 -4.20
N LEU A 179 -6.98 -4.50 -5.13
CA LEU A 179 -8.44 -4.56 -5.22
C LEU A 179 -9.04 -5.22 -3.97
N ALA A 180 -8.43 -6.31 -3.49
CA ALA A 180 -8.85 -6.99 -2.26
C ALA A 180 -8.81 -6.04 -1.04
N GLU A 181 -7.73 -5.27 -0.89
CA GLU A 181 -7.51 -4.37 0.23
C GLU A 181 -8.26 -3.02 0.13
N THR A 182 -8.96 -2.77 -0.98
CA THR A 182 -9.67 -1.51 -1.22
C THR A 182 -11.14 -1.75 -1.54
N VAL A 183 -11.46 -2.14 -2.78
CA VAL A 183 -12.82 -2.29 -3.29
C VAL A 183 -13.58 -3.37 -2.52
N TYR A 184 -12.94 -4.52 -2.28
CA TYR A 184 -13.58 -5.66 -1.61
C TYR A 184 -13.40 -5.68 -0.09
N ALA A 185 -12.62 -4.75 0.47
CA ALA A 185 -12.43 -4.60 1.91
C ALA A 185 -13.48 -3.69 2.56
N LEU A 186 -14.19 -2.88 1.78
CA LEU A 186 -15.19 -1.95 2.31
C LEU A 186 -16.50 -2.68 2.68
N PRO A 187 -17.10 -2.36 3.84
CA PRO A 187 -18.44 -2.85 4.20
C PRO A 187 -19.50 -2.45 3.16
N ALA A 188 -20.54 -3.27 3.01
CA ALA A 188 -21.62 -2.98 2.06
C ALA A 188 -22.41 -1.71 2.39
N ASP A 189 -22.43 -1.32 3.67
CA ASP A 189 -23.04 -0.09 4.19
C ASP A 189 -22.03 1.09 4.23
N ASN A 190 -20.96 1.05 3.43
CA ASN A 190 -20.02 2.16 3.36
C ASN A 190 -20.71 3.43 2.83
N PRO A 191 -20.65 4.58 3.53
CA PRO A 191 -21.34 5.80 3.11
C PRO A 191 -20.73 6.41 1.84
N VAL A 192 -19.53 5.99 1.46
CA VAL A 192 -18.81 6.49 0.29
C VAL A 192 -18.58 5.36 -0.70
N PRO A 193 -18.87 5.54 -1.99
CA PRO A 193 -18.52 4.53 -2.98
C PRO A 193 -16.99 4.32 -3.03
N PRO A 194 -16.52 3.16 -3.52
CA PRO A 194 -15.10 2.97 -3.81
C PRO A 194 -14.55 4.07 -4.71
N CYS A 195 -13.29 4.43 -4.51
CA CYS A 195 -12.61 5.45 -5.32
C CYS A 195 -12.69 5.09 -6.81
N SER A 196 -13.30 5.97 -7.61
CA SER A 196 -13.47 5.77 -9.06
C SER A 196 -12.22 6.11 -9.87
N ASP A 197 -11.32 6.91 -9.28
CA ASP A 197 -10.12 7.37 -9.96
C ASP A 197 -9.20 6.19 -10.30
N PRO A 198 -8.50 6.24 -11.45
CA PRO A 198 -7.57 5.21 -11.83
C PRO A 198 -6.45 5.00 -10.79
N PRO A 199 -6.22 3.77 -10.30
CA PRO A 199 -5.20 3.45 -9.31
C PRO A 199 -3.80 3.35 -9.94
N ILE A 200 -3.34 4.46 -10.55
CA ILE A 200 -2.09 4.58 -11.33
C ILE A 200 -0.87 4.18 -10.49
N GLY A 201 -0.75 4.74 -9.28
CA GLY A 201 0.34 4.45 -8.37
C GLY A 201 0.38 2.98 -7.98
N ALA A 202 -0.78 2.40 -7.64
CA ALA A 202 -0.86 1.00 -7.25
C ALA A 202 -0.50 0.04 -8.39
N LEU A 203 -0.92 0.32 -9.64
CA LEU A 203 -0.54 -0.50 -10.78
C LEU A 203 0.97 -0.43 -11.09
N ILE A 204 1.58 0.75 -10.95
CA ILE A 204 3.04 0.89 -11.09
C ILE A 204 3.75 0.12 -9.98
N LEU A 205 3.29 0.23 -8.73
CA LEU A 205 3.86 -0.52 -7.60
C LEU A 205 3.75 -2.02 -7.82
N ALA A 206 2.64 -2.53 -8.35
CA ALA A 206 2.50 -3.95 -8.69
C ALA A 206 3.55 -4.38 -9.73
N GLY A 207 3.79 -3.58 -10.77
CA GLY A 207 4.86 -3.86 -11.74
C GLY A 207 6.26 -3.86 -11.11
N GLN A 208 6.54 -2.92 -10.19
CA GLN A 208 7.80 -2.88 -9.45
C GLN A 208 7.95 -4.06 -8.48
N ALA A 209 6.85 -4.50 -7.87
CA ALA A 209 6.81 -5.67 -7.00
C ALA A 209 7.10 -6.96 -7.78
N VAL A 210 6.58 -7.10 -9.01
CA VAL A 210 6.95 -8.20 -9.90
C VAL A 210 8.43 -8.13 -10.30
N GLU A 211 8.97 -6.93 -10.59
CA GLU A 211 10.42 -6.77 -10.81
C GLU A 211 11.23 -7.26 -9.63
N HIS A 212 10.80 -6.89 -8.42
CA HIS A 212 11.41 -7.28 -7.17
C HIS A 212 11.37 -8.81 -6.98
N ALA A 213 10.22 -9.43 -7.20
CA ALA A 213 10.02 -10.87 -7.13
C ALA A 213 10.87 -11.62 -8.16
N LEU A 214 10.88 -11.21 -9.43
CA LEU A 214 11.71 -11.87 -10.45
C LEU A 214 13.21 -11.82 -10.09
N LYS A 215 13.68 -10.75 -9.43
CA LYS A 215 15.07 -10.65 -8.96
C LYS A 215 15.44 -11.73 -7.94
N THR A 216 14.50 -12.27 -7.17
CA THR A 216 14.73 -13.36 -6.21
C THR A 216 14.98 -14.71 -6.89
N PHE A 217 14.71 -14.82 -8.19
CA PHE A 217 14.88 -16.03 -9.00
C PHE A 217 16.00 -15.93 -10.05
N LYS A 218 16.86 -14.91 -9.96
CA LYS A 218 17.97 -14.70 -10.91
C LYS A 218 18.90 -15.89 -11.11
N THR A 219 19.03 -16.76 -10.11
CA THR A 219 19.86 -17.96 -10.20
C THR A 219 19.11 -19.21 -10.64
N GLY A 220 17.83 -19.08 -11.02
CA GLY A 220 16.97 -20.22 -11.35
C GLY A 220 16.29 -20.87 -10.15
N THR A 221 16.63 -20.43 -8.93
CA THR A 221 16.05 -20.90 -7.67
C THR A 221 15.73 -19.69 -6.79
N TYR A 222 14.76 -19.85 -5.90
CA TYR A 222 14.39 -18.81 -4.95
C TYR A 222 15.56 -18.48 -4.02
N LYS A 223 15.88 -17.21 -3.91
CA LYS A 223 16.78 -16.64 -2.90
C LYS A 223 16.09 -15.45 -2.25
N ALA A 224 16.11 -15.39 -0.92
CA ALA A 224 15.55 -14.27 -0.19
C ALA A 224 16.07 -12.93 -0.76
N PRO A 225 15.22 -11.89 -0.84
CA PRO A 225 15.63 -10.61 -1.39
C PRO A 225 16.82 -10.00 -0.63
N THR A 226 17.80 -9.47 -1.35
CA THR A 226 18.96 -8.77 -0.76
C THR A 226 18.69 -7.30 -0.43
N SER A 227 17.50 -6.80 -0.78
CA SER A 227 17.10 -5.41 -0.62
C SER A 227 15.61 -5.36 -0.34
N HIS A 228 15.14 -4.39 0.44
CA HIS A 228 13.71 -4.24 0.74
C HIS A 228 12.94 -3.62 -0.44
N PHE A 229 11.65 -3.94 -0.54
CA PHE A 229 10.72 -3.24 -1.41
C PHE A 229 10.34 -1.89 -0.81
N SER A 230 11.21 -0.90 -1.00
CA SER A 230 11.13 0.43 -0.39
C SER A 230 11.23 1.55 -1.41
N ALA A 231 10.85 2.77 -1.01
CA ALA A 231 11.02 3.96 -1.82
C ALA A 231 12.50 4.20 -2.18
N SER A 232 13.43 4.00 -1.24
CA SER A 232 14.88 4.12 -1.52
C SER A 232 15.36 3.21 -2.65
N ASN A 233 14.75 2.03 -2.81
CA ASN A 233 15.11 1.03 -3.81
C ASN A 233 14.25 1.06 -5.08
N TYR A 234 13.10 1.75 -5.10
CA TYR A 234 12.16 1.67 -6.24
C TYR A 234 11.54 3.01 -6.63
N ALA A 235 11.58 4.04 -5.79
CA ALA A 235 11.13 5.38 -6.14
C ALA A 235 12.10 6.09 -7.10
N ASP A 236 11.73 7.29 -7.51
CA ASP A 236 12.63 8.19 -8.21
C ASP A 236 13.76 8.64 -7.29
N TYR A 237 14.94 8.90 -7.86
CA TYR A 237 16.12 9.27 -7.08
C TYR A 237 16.91 10.35 -7.81
N HIS A 238 17.70 11.10 -7.04
CA HIS A 238 18.60 12.10 -7.59
C HIS A 238 20.01 11.52 -7.73
N THR A 239 20.68 11.86 -8.84
CA THR A 239 22.10 11.54 -9.08
C THR A 239 22.85 12.82 -9.37
N SER A 240 24.05 12.97 -8.80
CA SER A 240 24.97 14.04 -9.22
C SER A 240 25.74 13.58 -10.45
N GLU A 241 25.52 14.25 -11.59
CA GLU A 241 26.29 14.06 -12.82
C GLU A 241 26.93 15.40 -13.18
N ASP A 242 28.26 15.45 -13.25
CA ASP A 242 29.03 16.67 -13.55
C ASP A 242 28.74 17.85 -12.60
N GLY A 243 28.47 17.54 -11.32
CA GLY A 243 28.13 18.56 -10.31
C GLY A 243 26.69 19.07 -10.39
N VAL A 244 25.87 18.55 -11.31
CA VAL A 244 24.45 18.90 -11.45
C VAL A 244 23.58 17.78 -10.90
N LEU A 245 22.67 18.13 -10.00
CA LEU A 245 21.67 17.20 -9.49
C LEU A 245 20.64 16.89 -10.59
N LYS A 246 20.57 15.64 -11.04
CA LYS A 246 19.62 15.16 -12.04
C LYS A 246 18.64 14.16 -11.43
N LEU A 247 17.35 14.38 -11.65
CA LEU A 247 16.29 13.45 -11.28
C LEU A 247 16.25 12.26 -12.25
N LYS A 248 16.46 11.05 -11.75
CA LYS A 248 16.26 9.80 -12.47
C LYS A 248 14.89 9.23 -12.13
N ARG A 249 13.97 9.29 -13.08
CA ARG A 249 12.60 8.78 -12.93
C ARG A 249 12.57 7.27 -13.13
N ARG A 250 12.40 6.52 -12.05
CA ARG A 250 12.27 5.05 -12.06
C ARG A 250 10.80 4.63 -12.04
N ALA A 251 10.02 5.25 -11.15
CA ALA A 251 8.63 4.95 -10.93
C ALA A 251 7.72 5.91 -11.71
N THR A 252 7.94 7.23 -11.61
CA THR A 252 7.02 8.21 -12.19
C THR A 252 7.09 8.32 -13.71
N ARG A 253 8.12 7.75 -14.36
CA ARG A 253 8.27 7.76 -15.82
C ARG A 253 7.08 7.15 -16.57
N TYR A 254 6.29 6.29 -15.90
CA TYR A 254 5.13 5.62 -16.49
C TYR A 254 3.80 6.34 -16.25
N VAL A 255 3.76 7.31 -15.33
CA VAL A 255 2.51 7.96 -14.89
C VAL A 255 1.79 8.63 -16.06
N ARG A 256 2.50 9.46 -16.84
CA ARG A 256 1.89 10.16 -17.99
C ARG A 256 1.26 9.21 -19.00
N ARG A 257 1.84 8.01 -19.17
CA ARG A 257 1.32 7.00 -20.08
C ARG A 257 0.01 6.41 -19.57
N LEU A 258 -0.07 6.12 -18.27
CA LEU A 258 -1.27 5.57 -17.63
C LEU A 258 -2.40 6.59 -17.49
N GLN A 259 -2.07 7.87 -17.29
CA GLN A 259 -3.04 8.97 -17.31
C GLN A 259 -3.73 9.13 -18.69
N GLY A 260 -3.09 8.67 -19.76
CA GLY A 260 -3.65 8.69 -21.11
C GLY A 260 -4.48 7.45 -21.46
N TRP A 261 -4.67 6.51 -20.54
CA TRP A 261 -5.55 5.36 -20.77
C TRP A 261 -7.02 5.76 -20.68
N SER A 262 -7.85 5.10 -21.49
CA SER A 262 -9.29 5.29 -21.46
C SER A 262 -9.95 4.52 -20.31
N ASP A 263 -11.17 4.91 -19.96
CA ASP A 263 -11.93 4.23 -18.90
C ASP A 263 -12.19 2.76 -19.23
N GLU A 264 -12.38 2.42 -20.51
CA GLU A 264 -12.52 1.02 -20.96
C GLU A 264 -11.25 0.22 -20.70
N THR A 265 -10.07 0.83 -20.88
CA THR A 265 -8.79 0.19 -20.60
C THR A 265 -8.64 -0.09 -19.10
N TRP A 266 -9.01 0.88 -18.26
CA TRP A 266 -9.01 0.70 -16.80
C TRP A 266 -10.05 -0.32 -16.33
N ALA A 267 -11.22 -0.36 -16.96
CA ALA A 267 -12.24 -1.36 -16.70
C ALA A 267 -11.73 -2.77 -17.05
N ASP A 268 -11.06 -2.94 -18.19
CA ASP A 268 -10.46 -4.22 -18.57
C ASP A 268 -9.37 -4.66 -17.58
N VAL A 269 -8.48 -3.74 -17.17
CA VAL A 269 -7.44 -4.03 -16.16
C VAL A 269 -8.06 -4.49 -14.85
N ARG A 270 -9.07 -3.79 -14.34
CA ARG A 270 -9.75 -4.18 -13.09
C ARG A 270 -10.42 -5.55 -13.23
N ARG A 271 -11.14 -5.78 -14.32
CA ARG A 271 -11.83 -7.04 -14.59
C ARG A 271 -10.84 -8.22 -14.67
N ARG A 272 -9.71 -8.04 -15.34
CA ARG A 272 -8.68 -9.09 -15.46
C ARG A 272 -7.96 -9.33 -14.14
N ALA A 273 -7.63 -8.28 -13.39
CA ALA A 273 -7.04 -8.41 -12.06
C ALA A 273 -7.99 -9.10 -11.06
N GLN A 274 -9.29 -8.81 -11.15
CA GLN A 274 -10.31 -9.47 -10.33
C GLN A 274 -10.35 -11.00 -10.54
N ALA A 275 -10.02 -11.49 -11.72
CA ALA A 275 -9.98 -12.94 -12.00
C ALA A 275 -8.90 -13.70 -11.20
N PHE A 276 -7.95 -12.99 -10.59
CA PHE A 276 -6.93 -13.56 -9.71
C PHE A 276 -7.30 -13.50 -8.22
N LEU A 277 -8.44 -12.91 -7.88
CA LEU A 277 -8.91 -12.91 -6.49
C LEU A 277 -9.43 -14.29 -6.09
N ASP A 278 -9.15 -14.67 -4.84
CA ASP A 278 -9.80 -15.81 -4.22
C ASP A 278 -11.34 -15.60 -4.20
N PRO A 279 -12.14 -16.57 -4.66
CA PRO A 279 -13.60 -16.45 -4.67
C PRO A 279 -14.20 -16.08 -3.31
N SER A 280 -13.58 -16.52 -2.20
CA SER A 280 -14.00 -16.17 -0.83
C SER A 280 -13.86 -14.68 -0.50
N ILE A 281 -13.04 -13.92 -1.24
CA ILE A 281 -12.94 -12.46 -1.11
C ILE A 281 -14.13 -11.79 -1.83
N THR A 282 -14.56 -12.35 -2.96
CA THR A 282 -15.66 -11.80 -3.75
C THR A 282 -17.05 -12.24 -3.27
N GLU A 283 -17.16 -13.36 -2.55
CA GLU A 283 -18.43 -13.95 -2.10
C GLU A 283 -18.75 -13.68 -0.61
N ARG A 284 -17.91 -12.94 0.11
CA ARG A 284 -18.05 -12.74 1.56
C ARG A 284 -19.33 -11.94 1.91
N PRO A 285 -20.19 -12.42 2.84
CA PRO A 285 -21.30 -11.63 3.37
C PRO A 285 -20.79 -10.39 4.12
N ALA A 286 -21.50 -9.28 3.99
CA ALA A 286 -21.12 -7.95 4.47
C ALA A 286 -20.75 -7.85 5.97
N GLU A 287 -21.13 -8.83 6.80
CA GLU A 287 -20.88 -8.83 8.25
C GLU A 287 -19.57 -9.52 8.67
N SER A 288 -18.90 -10.26 7.79
CA SER A 288 -17.71 -11.05 8.14
C SER A 288 -16.39 -10.47 7.64
N VAL A 289 -16.26 -9.13 7.61
CA VAL A 289 -14.98 -8.47 7.32
C VAL A 289 -14.12 -8.48 8.58
N ALA A 290 -13.74 -9.67 9.03
CA ALA A 290 -12.45 -9.80 9.69
C ALA A 290 -11.41 -9.80 8.57
N THR A 291 -10.59 -8.75 8.50
CA THR A 291 -9.24 -8.89 7.95
C THR A 291 -8.65 -10.19 8.50
N PRO A 292 -7.88 -10.97 7.72
CA PRO A 292 -7.06 -12.01 8.33
C PRO A 292 -6.34 -11.34 9.49
N GLU A 293 -6.60 -11.81 10.71
CA GLU A 293 -5.82 -11.41 11.87
C GLU A 293 -4.39 -11.87 11.55
N SER A 294 -3.60 -10.97 10.97
CA SER A 294 -2.21 -10.93 11.37
C SER A 294 -2.28 -10.59 12.85
N ASN A 295 -2.24 -11.62 13.69
CA ASN A 295 -1.83 -11.47 15.08
C ASN A 295 -0.57 -10.62 15.04
N VAL A 296 -0.69 -9.36 15.46
CA VAL A 296 0.44 -8.43 15.63
C VAL A 296 1.14 -8.76 16.96
N GLU A 297 1.28 -10.05 17.26
CA GLU A 297 2.09 -10.53 18.39
C GLU A 297 3.46 -11.03 17.95
N ASP A 298 3.75 -11.12 16.64
CA ASP A 298 5.12 -11.28 16.14
C ASP A 298 5.55 -10.00 15.40
N ASP A 299 5.83 -8.97 16.20
CA ASP A 299 6.75 -7.90 15.83
C ASP A 299 8.17 -8.49 15.80
N ASP A 300 8.53 -9.15 14.70
CA ASP A 300 9.94 -9.17 14.30
C ASP A 300 10.31 -7.72 13.93
N ASP A 301 11.26 -7.18 14.70
CA ASP A 301 11.94 -5.89 14.55
C ASP A 301 11.92 -5.35 13.11
N PHE A 302 11.05 -4.35 12.88
CA PHE A 302 11.17 -3.50 11.71
C PHE A 302 11.05 -2.04 12.15
N ASP A 303 12.19 -1.49 12.56
CA ASP A 303 12.40 -0.05 12.68
C ASP A 303 12.27 0.59 11.30
N VAL A 304 11.09 1.15 11.05
CA VAL A 304 10.97 2.21 10.04
C VAL A 304 11.56 3.46 10.70
N GLU A 305 12.85 3.70 10.49
CA GLU A 305 13.43 5.03 10.69
C GLU A 305 12.61 6.00 9.84
N SER A 306 11.77 6.80 10.50
CA SER A 306 11.11 7.91 9.85
C SER A 306 12.15 8.99 9.63
N ASP A 307 12.49 9.30 8.38
CA ASP A 307 13.34 10.43 7.95
C ASP A 307 12.74 11.83 8.31
N ASP A 308 11.79 11.89 9.25
CA ASP A 308 11.12 13.11 9.73
C ASP A 308 11.51 13.44 11.18
N GLU A 309 12.73 13.08 11.63
CA GLU A 309 13.33 13.75 12.79
C GLU A 309 13.77 15.16 12.35
N LEU A 310 12.86 16.11 12.52
CA LEU A 310 13.22 17.52 12.56
C LEU A 310 14.27 17.72 13.66
N PRO A 311 15.34 18.50 13.41
CA PRO A 311 16.32 18.79 14.45
C PRO A 311 15.61 19.42 15.65
N GLU A 312 15.87 18.87 16.84
CA GLU A 312 15.49 19.53 18.08
C GLU A 312 16.10 20.93 18.06
N ALA A 313 15.24 21.95 18.19
CA ALA A 313 15.71 23.31 18.34
C ALA A 313 16.30 23.46 19.75
N ASP A 314 17.61 23.72 19.80
CA ASP A 314 18.31 24.23 21.00
C ASP A 314 17.72 25.56 21.48
#